data_AF-A0A519TC22-F1
#
_entry.id   AF-A0A519TC22-F1
#
_cell.length_a   1.000
_cell.length_b   1.000
_cell.length_c   1.000
_cell.angle_alpha   90.00
_cell.angle_beta   90.00
_cell.angle_gamma   90.00
#
_symmetry.space_group_name_H-M   'P 1'
#
loop_
_entity.id
_entity.type
_entity.pdbx_description
1 polymer ?
#
loop_
_entity_poly.entity_id
_entity_poly.type
_entity_poly.pdbx_seq_one_letter_code
_entity_poly.pdbx_strand_id
1 'polypeptide(L)'
;MLATEQPGYSNVSQSQQEAAQAVEQASRHCLLAPLLHALPLQERQLCELIGELQDFPVGEAVMMAPSYTELSVYYLHTRYGYPWIILGSAASEKEFLMEVEATEELLALQPTGLPTRIVATLLRA
;
A
#
# COMPACT_ATOMS: atom_id res chain seq x y z
N MET A 1 16.60 -4.52 3.90
CA MET A 1 15.41 -5.15 3.29
C MET A 1 14.66 -5.91 4.37
N LEU A 2 13.53 -5.39 4.82
CA LEU A 2 12.61 -6.09 5.71
C LEU A 2 11.82 -7.08 4.86
N ALA A 3 11.77 -8.35 5.26
CA ALA A 3 11.04 -9.39 4.56
C ALA A 3 10.34 -10.29 5.56
N THR A 4 9.12 -10.70 5.20
CA THR A 4 8.33 -11.70 5.90
C THR A 4 8.14 -12.89 4.97
N GLU A 5 8.18 -14.10 5.54
CA GLU A 5 7.94 -15.32 4.79
C GLU A 5 6.52 -15.80 5.05
N GLN A 6 5.80 -16.10 3.97
CA GLN A 6 4.51 -16.74 4.09
C GLN A 6 4.71 -18.22 4.49
N PRO A 7 4.01 -18.72 5.53
CA PRO A 7 4.04 -20.13 5.86
C PRO A 7 3.58 -21.00 4.68
N GLY A 8 4.13 -22.21 4.58
CA GLY A 8 3.69 -23.17 3.57
C GLY A 8 2.19 -23.51 3.72
N TYR A 9 1.47 -23.51 2.59
CA TYR A 9 0.06 -23.90 2.51
C TYR A 9 -0.17 -24.84 1.32
N SER A 10 -1.25 -25.60 1.37
CA SER A 10 -1.65 -26.44 0.25
C SER A 10 -2.36 -25.60 -0.82
N ASN A 11 -1.93 -25.71 -2.08
CA ASN A 11 -2.56 -25.02 -3.21
C ASN A 11 -4.00 -25.51 -3.52
N VAL A 12 -4.43 -26.62 -2.92
CA VAL A 12 -5.82 -27.13 -3.04
C VAL A 12 -6.74 -26.66 -1.92
N SER A 13 -6.26 -25.87 -0.96
CA SER A 13 -7.05 -25.43 0.19
C SER A 13 -7.03 -23.90 0.36
N GLN A 14 -8.15 -23.27 -0.01
CA GLN A 14 -8.32 -21.83 0.15
C GLN A 14 -8.22 -21.38 1.61
N SER A 15 -8.79 -22.14 2.55
CA SER A 15 -8.72 -21.80 3.97
C SER A 15 -7.30 -21.84 4.53
N GLN A 16 -6.44 -22.75 4.04
CA GLN A 16 -5.03 -22.78 4.43
C GLN A 16 -4.25 -21.61 3.83
N GLN A 17 -4.57 -21.20 2.59
CA GLN A 17 -3.98 -20.02 1.97
C GLN A 17 -4.33 -18.76 2.76
N GLU A 18 -5.61 -18.55 3.08
CA GLU A 18 -6.08 -17.41 3.88
C GLU A 18 -5.42 -17.37 5.26
N ALA A 19 -5.30 -18.53 5.93
CA ALA A 19 -4.62 -18.62 7.23
C ALA A 19 -3.13 -18.27 7.13
N ALA A 20 -2.44 -18.76 6.09
CA ALA A 20 -1.03 -18.44 5.87
C ALA A 20 -0.83 -16.94 5.57
N GLN A 21 -1.71 -16.33 4.77
CA GLN A 21 -1.72 -14.88 4.52
C GLN A 21 -1.93 -14.08 5.81
N ALA A 22 -2.87 -14.49 6.66
CA ALA A 22 -3.14 -13.81 7.93
C ALA A 22 -1.93 -13.85 8.90
N VAL A 23 -1.24 -15.00 8.98
CA VAL A 23 -0.03 -15.16 9.81
C VAL A 23 1.11 -14.26 9.32
N GLU A 24 1.29 -14.22 8.01
CA GLU A 24 2.32 -13.40 7.37
C GLU A 24 2.01 -11.90 7.55
N GLN A 25 0.76 -11.49 7.34
CA GLN A 25 0.31 -10.11 7.57
C GLN A 25 0.51 -9.67 9.03
N ALA A 26 0.24 -10.54 10.00
CA ALA A 26 0.48 -10.25 11.41
C ALA A 26 1.99 -10.06 11.70
N SER A 27 2.83 -10.93 11.17
CA SER A 27 4.30 -10.83 11.30
C SER A 27 4.81 -9.52 10.68
N ARG A 28 4.23 -9.11 9.55
CA ARG A 28 4.57 -7.89 8.85
C ARG A 28 4.18 -6.64 9.64
N HIS A 29 2.97 -6.59 10.18
CA HIS A 29 2.56 -5.50 11.08
C HIS A 29 3.50 -5.35 12.28
N CYS A 30 3.98 -6.46 12.85
CA CYS A 30 4.98 -6.42 13.92
C CYS A 30 6.33 -5.81 13.47
N LEU A 31 6.76 -6.05 12.23
CA LEU A 31 7.99 -5.47 11.68
C LEU A 31 7.84 -3.98 11.28
N LEU A 32 6.66 -3.57 10.85
CA LEU A 32 6.37 -2.17 10.52
C LEU A 32 6.19 -1.30 11.77
N ALA A 33 5.76 -1.87 12.89
CA ALA A 33 5.57 -1.14 14.15
C ALA A 33 6.84 -0.39 14.61
N PRO A 34 8.05 -0.98 14.62
CA PRO A 34 9.30 -0.26 14.89
C PRO A 34 9.55 0.96 13.99
N LEU A 35 9.16 0.93 12.71
CA LEU A 35 9.34 2.08 11.80
C LEU A 35 8.43 3.24 12.19
N LEU A 36 7.17 2.96 12.52
CA LEU A 36 6.27 3.95 13.11
C LEU A 36 6.77 4.42 14.49
N HIS A 37 7.44 3.53 15.23
CA HIS A 37 8.07 3.87 16.50
C HIS A 37 9.36 4.70 16.38
N ALA A 38 10.01 4.70 15.22
CA ALA A 38 11.17 5.55 14.97
C ALA A 38 10.78 7.02 14.74
N LEU A 39 9.52 7.30 14.39
CA LEU A 39 9.00 8.66 14.25
C LEU A 39 8.89 9.37 15.62
N PRO A 40 9.15 10.69 15.68
CA PRO A 40 8.83 11.53 16.82
C PRO A 40 7.38 11.33 17.28
N LEU A 41 7.15 11.42 18.59
CA LEU A 41 5.85 11.08 19.20
C LEU A 41 4.69 11.95 18.66
N GLN A 42 4.99 13.19 18.29
CA GLN A 42 4.05 14.14 17.67
C GLN A 42 3.68 13.73 16.24
N GLU A 43 4.63 13.22 15.46
CA GLU A 43 4.41 12.76 14.08
C GLU A 43 3.72 11.39 14.06
N ARG A 44 4.05 10.50 15.02
CA ARG A 44 3.41 9.19 15.13
C ARG A 44 1.89 9.27 15.32
N GLN A 45 1.40 10.28 16.05
CA GLN A 45 -0.05 10.49 16.23
C GLN A 45 -0.75 11.03 14.99
N LEU A 46 0.02 11.49 14.00
CA LEU A 46 -0.48 12.07 12.75
C LEU A 46 -0.30 11.12 11.56
N CYS A 47 0.37 9.98 11.75
CA CYS A 47 0.62 8.99 10.71
C CYS A 47 -0.32 7.80 10.85
N GLU A 48 -1.11 7.53 9.81
CA GLU A 48 -1.89 6.32 9.65
C GLU A 48 -1.29 5.49 8.51
N LEU A 49 -1.14 4.18 8.70
CA LEU A 49 -0.77 3.27 7.62
C LEU A 49 -1.98 3.08 6.70
N ILE A 50 -1.96 3.76 5.56
CA ILE A 50 -3.05 3.69 4.57
C ILE A 50 -2.90 2.52 3.60
N GLY A 51 -1.70 1.96 3.49
CA GLY A 51 -1.37 0.91 2.54
C GLY A 51 0.13 0.62 2.51
N GLU A 52 0.49 -0.49 1.89
CA GLU A 52 1.87 -0.94 1.74
C GLU A 52 2.08 -1.42 0.31
N LEU A 53 3.24 -1.05 -0.25
CA LEU A 53 3.66 -1.47 -1.57
C LEU A 53 4.45 -2.77 -1.43
N GLN A 54 3.80 -3.89 -1.72
CA GLN A 54 4.47 -5.18 -1.88
C GLN A 54 4.98 -5.28 -3.31
N ASP A 55 6.24 -5.70 -3.46
CA ASP A 55 6.99 -5.77 -4.72
C ASP A 55 7.44 -4.43 -5.33
N PHE A 56 8.53 -4.48 -6.11
CA PHE A 56 9.06 -3.34 -6.85
C PHE A 56 8.12 -3.03 -8.03
N PRO A 57 7.37 -1.90 -8.05
CA PRO A 57 6.57 -1.55 -9.20
C PRO A 57 7.48 -1.21 -10.36
N VAL A 58 7.04 -1.56 -11.56
CA VAL A 58 7.65 -1.04 -12.79
C VAL A 58 7.27 0.45 -12.89
N GLY A 59 8.19 1.33 -12.50
CA GLY A 59 7.96 2.77 -12.51
C GLY A 59 8.84 3.49 -11.48
N GLU A 60 9.99 3.99 -11.94
CA GLU A 60 11.12 4.47 -11.13
C GLU A 60 10.85 5.74 -10.30
N ALA A 61 9.73 6.43 -10.44
CA ALA A 61 9.52 7.76 -9.85
C ALA A 61 9.49 7.74 -8.30
N VAL A 62 8.77 6.79 -7.69
CA VAL A 62 8.75 6.63 -6.22
C VAL A 62 10.10 6.09 -5.70
N MET A 63 10.85 5.38 -6.56
CA MET A 63 12.17 4.80 -6.26
C MET A 63 13.34 5.78 -6.44
N MET A 64 13.16 6.88 -7.15
CA MET A 64 14.20 7.91 -7.36
C MET A 64 14.17 9.02 -6.30
N ALA A 65 13.09 9.14 -5.53
CA ALA A 65 12.95 10.17 -4.50
C ALA A 65 13.89 9.91 -3.28
N PRO A 66 14.45 10.94 -2.64
CA PRO A 66 15.22 10.78 -1.39
C PRO A 66 14.40 10.06 -0.31
N SER A 67 15.09 9.44 0.65
CA SER A 67 14.55 8.59 1.74
C SER A 67 13.54 9.29 2.67
N TYR A 68 13.36 10.60 2.50
CA TYR A 68 12.36 11.41 3.17
C TYR A 68 11.80 12.41 2.16
N THR A 69 10.81 11.98 1.37
CA THR A 69 10.15 12.84 0.39
C THR A 69 8.66 12.85 0.66
N GLU A 70 8.10 14.04 0.83
CA GLU A 70 6.67 14.27 0.78
C GLU A 70 6.22 14.18 -0.67
N LEU A 71 5.31 13.25 -0.94
CA LEU A 71 4.73 13.03 -2.26
C LEU A 71 3.24 13.25 -2.18
N SER A 72 2.72 14.00 -3.15
CA SER A 72 1.28 14.07 -3.33
C SER A 72 0.83 12.84 -4.08
N VAL A 73 -0.05 12.06 -3.44
CA VAL A 73 -0.58 10.81 -3.99
C VAL A 73 -2.10 10.84 -3.93
N TYR A 74 -2.70 10.08 -4.85
CA TYR A 74 -4.11 9.79 -4.85
C TYR A 74 -4.31 8.34 -4.43
N TYR A 75 -5.34 8.10 -3.63
CA TYR A 75 -5.82 6.76 -3.38
C TYR A 75 -7.31 6.62 -3.59
N LEU A 76 -7.74 5.39 -3.87
CA LEU A 76 -9.13 5.02 -4.07
C LEU A 76 -9.42 3.70 -3.39
N HIS A 77 -10.57 3.60 -2.73
CA HIS A 77 -11.01 2.37 -2.10
C HIS A 77 -11.43 1.34 -3.14
N THR A 78 -11.28 0.07 -2.80
CA THR A 78 -11.78 -1.05 -3.61
C THR A 78 -12.96 -1.71 -2.91
N ARG A 79 -13.72 -2.53 -3.63
CA ARG A 79 -14.80 -3.35 -3.03
C ARG A 79 -14.32 -4.28 -1.90
N TYR A 80 -13.02 -4.58 -1.87
CA TYR A 80 -12.43 -5.50 -0.92
C TYR A 80 -12.19 -4.87 0.45
N GLY A 81 -12.39 -3.55 0.57
CA GLY A 81 -12.23 -2.81 1.82
C GLY A 81 -10.77 -2.70 2.26
N TYR A 82 -10.56 -2.07 3.41
CA TYR A 82 -9.22 -1.89 3.99
C TYR A 82 -8.53 -3.26 4.21
N PRO A 83 -7.22 -3.39 3.91
CA PRO A 83 -6.27 -2.34 3.48
C PRO A 83 -6.14 -2.20 1.95
N TRP A 84 -7.03 -2.81 1.17
CA TRP A 84 -6.91 -2.87 -0.28
C TRP A 84 -7.37 -1.57 -0.95
N ILE A 85 -6.39 -0.74 -1.31
CA ILE A 85 -6.57 0.52 -2.03
C ILE A 85 -5.80 0.52 -3.35
N ILE A 86 -6.26 1.32 -4.30
CA ILE A 86 -5.45 1.72 -5.45
C ILE A 86 -4.72 3.00 -5.07
N LEU A 87 -3.40 3.03 -5.24
CA LEU A 87 -2.54 4.17 -4.87
C LEU A 87 -1.68 4.57 -6.08
N GLY A 88 -1.57 5.86 -6.36
CA GLY A 88 -0.74 6.35 -7.46
C GLY A 88 -0.37 7.83 -7.32
N SER A 89 0.72 8.22 -7.97
CA SER A 89 1.10 9.63 -8.15
C SER A 89 0.56 10.12 -9.48
N ALA A 90 -0.20 11.22 -9.50
CA ALA A 90 -0.70 11.86 -10.71
C ALA A 90 -0.72 13.37 -10.55
N ALA A 91 -0.61 14.14 -11.64
CA ALA A 91 -0.64 15.61 -11.55
C ALA A 91 -2.05 16.15 -11.26
N SER A 92 -3.09 15.36 -11.54
CA SER A 92 -4.47 15.69 -11.22
C SER A 92 -5.31 14.45 -10.93
N GLU A 93 -6.46 14.65 -10.27
CA GLU A 93 -7.46 13.60 -10.03
C GLU A 93 -7.94 12.96 -11.34
N LYS A 94 -8.09 13.77 -12.40
CA LYS A 94 -8.50 13.29 -13.71
C LYS A 94 -7.45 12.35 -14.31
N GLU A 95 -6.17 12.69 -14.22
CA GLU A 95 -5.09 11.82 -14.69
C GLU A 95 -5.05 10.51 -13.92
N PHE A 96 -5.17 10.56 -12.60
CA PHE A 96 -5.25 9.36 -11.77
C PHE A 96 -6.41 8.45 -12.20
N LEU A 97 -7.62 8.99 -12.38
CA LEU A 97 -8.77 8.22 -12.83
C LEU A 97 -8.58 7.65 -14.24
N MET A 98 -7.99 8.42 -15.16
CA MET A 98 -7.70 7.93 -16.51
C MET A 98 -6.74 6.74 -16.49
N GLU A 99 -5.72 6.74 -15.63
CA GLU A 99 -4.81 5.60 -15.46
C GLU A 99 -5.51 4.37 -14.88
N VAL A 100 -6.37 4.58 -13.88
CA VAL A 100 -7.18 3.51 -13.28
C VAL A 100 -8.13 2.90 -14.32
N GLU A 101 -8.81 3.73 -15.10
CA GLU A 101 -9.75 3.29 -16.15
C GLU A 101 -9.05 2.65 -17.34
N ALA A 102 -7.81 3.05 -17.64
CA ALA A 102 -7.02 2.47 -18.72
C ALA A 102 -6.42 1.10 -18.38
N THR A 103 -6.40 0.71 -17.10
CA THR A 103 -5.75 -0.52 -16.62
C THR A 103 -6.80 -1.54 -16.18
N GLU A 104 -6.93 -2.63 -16.95
CA GLU A 104 -7.95 -3.66 -16.73
C GLU A 104 -7.83 -4.31 -15.34
N GLU A 105 -6.61 -4.54 -14.87
CA GLU A 105 -6.33 -5.12 -13.55
C GLU A 105 -6.83 -4.21 -12.41
N LEU A 106 -6.66 -2.90 -12.56
CA LEU A 106 -7.12 -1.92 -11.55
C LEU A 106 -8.64 -1.80 -11.56
N LEU A 107 -9.28 -1.85 -12.72
CA LEU A 107 -10.74 -1.91 -12.83
C LEU A 107 -11.34 -3.19 -12.23
N ALA A 108 -10.64 -4.31 -12.37
CA ALA A 108 -11.07 -5.59 -11.78
C ALA A 108 -11.14 -5.53 -10.24
N LEU A 109 -10.42 -4.60 -9.61
CA LEU A 109 -10.51 -4.34 -8.17
C LEU A 109 -11.82 -3.68 -7.75
N GLN A 110 -12.66 -3.26 -8.70
CA GLN A 110 -13.92 -2.54 -8.48
C GLN A 110 -13.69 -1.32 -7.57
N PRO A 111 -13.01 -0.28 -8.08
CA PRO A 111 -12.83 0.95 -7.34
C PRO A 111 -14.17 1.56 -6.92
N THR A 112 -14.22 2.09 -5.70
CA THR A 112 -15.43 2.66 -5.09
C THR A 112 -15.14 4.03 -4.48
N GLY A 113 -16.11 4.93 -4.58
CA GLY A 113 -16.02 6.29 -4.04
C GLY A 113 -15.30 7.27 -4.97
N LEU A 114 -14.79 8.35 -4.39
CA LEU A 114 -14.02 9.38 -5.11
C LEU A 114 -12.53 9.29 -4.71
N PRO A 115 -11.60 9.59 -5.62
CA PRO A 115 -10.18 9.62 -5.28
C PRO A 115 -9.91 10.63 -4.18
N THR A 116 -9.14 10.22 -3.18
CA THR A 116 -8.71 11.11 -2.10
C THR A 116 -7.25 11.49 -2.33
N ARG A 117 -6.98 12.79 -2.38
CA ARG A 117 -5.62 13.31 -2.46
C ARG A 117 -5.05 13.47 -1.05
N ILE A 118 -3.83 12.99 -0.85
CA ILE A 118 -3.09 13.18 0.39
C ILE A 118 -1.65 13.63 0.09
N VAL A 119 -0.97 14.07 1.14
CA VAL A 119 0.49 14.19 1.18
C VAL A 119 0.99 13.00 1.99
N ALA A 120 1.77 12.13 1.36
CA ALA A 120 2.36 10.95 1.98
C ALA A 120 3.87 11.15 2.17
N THR A 121 4.38 10.74 3.31
CA THR A 121 5.82 10.69 3.56
C THR A 121 6.33 9.30 3.21
N LEU A 122 7.21 9.21 2.21
CA LEU A 122 7.87 7.95 1.87
C LEU A 122 8.96 7.65 2.90
N LEU A 123 8.82 6.56 3.64
CA LEU A 123 9.84 6.03 4.55
C LEU A 123 10.55 4.85 3.89
N ARG A 124 11.88 4.94 3.70
CA ARG A 124 12.71 3.83 3.22
C ARG A 124 13.43 3.14 4.37
N ALA A 125 13.43 1.81 4.38
CA ALA A 125 14.12 0.94 5.33
C ALA A 125 15.18 0.05 4.64
#